data_AF-A0A9E4H2H9-F1
#
_entry.id   AF-A0A9E4H2H9-F1
#
_cell.length_a   1.000
_cell.length_b   1.000
_cell.length_c   1.000
_cell.angle_alpha   90.00
_cell.angle_beta   90.00
_cell.angle_gamma   90.00
#
_symmetry.space_group_name_H-M   'P 1'
#
loop_
_entity.id
_entity.type
_entity.pdbx_description
1 polymer ?
#
loop_
_entity_poly.entity_id
_entity_poly.type
_entity_poly.pdbx_seq_one_letter_code
_entity_poly.pdbx_strand_id
1 'polypeptide(L)'
;MDDSQPAPLAGANDDTTEGAVARPTRDEAEQAVRVLLRWAGDDPEREGLLDTPKRVARAYEEYFRGYGQDPYAILRRTFEETNGYDEM
;
A
#
# COMPACT_ATOMS: atom_id res chain seq x y z
N MET A 1 -22.47 -26.83 22.04
CA MET A 1 -21.36 -25.88 21.84
C MET A 1 -20.63 -26.43 20.64
N ASP A 2 -20.97 -25.91 19.47
CA ASP A 2 -20.46 -26.39 18.18
C ASP A 2 -19.20 -25.60 17.87
N ASP A 3 -18.04 -26.27 17.94
CA ASP A 3 -16.73 -25.73 17.58
C ASP A 3 -16.71 -25.47 16.06
N SER A 4 -17.16 -24.28 15.67
CA SER A 4 -16.95 -23.74 14.33
C SER A 4 -15.47 -23.49 14.13
N GLN A 5 -14.78 -24.47 13.58
CA GLN A 5 -13.44 -24.33 13.05
C GLN A 5 -13.47 -23.25 11.94
N PRO A 6 -12.69 -22.15 12.03
CA PRO A 6 -12.65 -21.18 10.95
C PRO A 6 -12.02 -21.82 9.72
N ALA A 7 -12.71 -21.75 8.59
CA ALA A 7 -12.22 -22.21 7.31
C ALA A 7 -10.85 -21.58 6.98
N PRO A 8 -9.90 -22.33 6.40
CA PRO A 8 -8.64 -21.74 5.96
C PRO A 8 -8.95 -20.70 4.89
N LEU A 9 -8.50 -19.46 5.11
CA LEU A 9 -8.46 -18.42 4.08
C LEU A 9 -7.51 -18.90 3.00
N ALA A 10 -8.06 -19.63 2.02
CA ALA A 10 -7.38 -20.06 0.82
C ALA A 10 -6.74 -18.83 0.17
N GLY A 11 -5.46 -18.96 -0.17
CA GLY A 11 -4.71 -17.94 -0.88
C GLY A 11 -5.43 -17.57 -2.17
N ALA A 12 -6.11 -16.42 -2.13
CA ALA A 12 -6.53 -15.73 -3.31
C ALA A 12 -5.27 -15.09 -3.91
N ASN A 13 -4.54 -15.90 -4.68
CA ASN A 13 -3.82 -15.36 -5.83
C ASN A 13 -4.89 -14.76 -6.73
N ASP A 14 -5.27 -13.51 -6.45
CA ASP A 14 -6.12 -12.71 -7.32
C ASP A 14 -5.26 -12.27 -8.51
N ASP A 15 -4.95 -13.25 -9.36
CA ASP A 15 -4.44 -13.05 -10.71
C ASP A 15 -5.60 -12.75 -11.67
N THR A 16 -6.52 -11.86 -11.24
CA THR A 16 -7.53 -11.32 -12.13
C THR A 16 -6.88 -10.22 -12.95
N THR A 17 -6.34 -10.63 -14.09
CA THR A 17 -5.79 -9.78 -15.14
C THR A 17 -6.92 -9.00 -15.85
N GLU A 18 -7.67 -8.16 -15.13
CA GLU A 18 -8.59 -7.20 -15.75
C GLU A 18 -7.80 -5.94 -16.12
N GLY A 19 -7.21 -6.00 -17.33
CA GLY A 19 -6.63 -4.88 -18.06
C GLY A 19 -5.51 -4.17 -17.30
N ALA A 20 -4.26 -4.52 -17.58
CA ALA A 20 -3.10 -3.81 -17.04
C ALA A 20 -3.22 -2.31 -17.34
N VAL A 21 -3.77 -1.55 -16.39
CA VAL A 21 -3.88 -0.09 -16.47
C VAL A 21 -2.45 0.40 -16.53
N ALA A 22 -2.06 0.97 -17.66
CA ALA A 22 -0.70 1.45 -17.86
C ALA A 22 -0.36 2.41 -16.72
N ARG A 23 0.62 2.03 -15.89
CA ARG A 23 1.01 2.85 -14.74
C ARG A 23 1.61 4.15 -15.28
N PRO A 24 1.06 5.32 -14.90
CA PRO A 24 1.60 6.59 -15.34
C PRO A 24 3.01 6.80 -14.79
N THR A 25 3.78 7.63 -15.48
CA THR A 25 5.10 8.06 -15.06
C THR A 25 5.03 8.89 -13.77
N ARG A 26 6.17 9.00 -13.09
CA ARG A 26 6.29 9.82 -11.87
C ARG A 26 5.96 11.29 -12.14
N ASP A 27 6.37 11.81 -13.28
CA ASP A 27 6.10 13.20 -13.67
C ASP A 27 4.60 13.43 -13.88
N GLU A 28 3.89 12.49 -14.53
CA GLU A 28 2.43 12.57 -14.68
C GLU A 28 1.70 12.55 -13.33
N ALA A 29 2.17 11.73 -12.38
CA ALA A 29 1.62 11.71 -11.03
C ALA A 29 1.86 13.04 -10.30
N GLU A 30 3.06 13.62 -10.39
CA GLU A 30 3.35 14.93 -9.80
C GLU A 30 2.52 16.05 -10.44
N GLN A 31 2.30 16.01 -11.76
CA GLN A 31 1.43 16.96 -12.45
C GLN A 31 -0.03 16.84 -12.01
N ALA A 32 -0.52 15.61 -11.79
CA ALA A 32 -1.84 15.40 -11.22
C ALA A 32 -1.96 16.05 -9.83
N VAL A 33 -0.94 15.94 -8.97
CA VAL A 33 -0.93 16.63 -7.67
C VAL A 33 -0.98 18.15 -7.83
N ARG A 34 -0.27 18.72 -8.81
CA ARG A 34 -0.36 20.18 -9.10
C ARG A 34 -1.77 20.59 -9.54
N VAL A 35 -2.47 19.73 -10.27
CA VAL A 35 -3.89 19.96 -10.62
C VAL A 35 -4.75 19.98 -9.37
N LEU A 36 -4.58 19.02 -8.46
CA LEU A 36 -5.33 18.96 -7.20
C LEU A 36 -5.09 20.18 -6.31
N LEU A 37 -3.84 20.66 -6.22
CA LEU A 37 -3.50 21.87 -5.45
C LEU A 37 -4.21 23.11 -6.02
N ARG A 38 -4.18 23.30 -7.35
CA ARG A 38 -4.91 24.40 -8.00
C ARG A 38 -6.42 24.30 -7.81
N TRP A 39 -6.96 23.09 -7.89
CA TRP A 39 -8.38 22.85 -7.66
C TRP A 39 -8.79 23.18 -6.22
N ALA A 40 -7.91 22.96 -5.25
CA ALA A 40 -8.10 23.37 -3.86
C ALA A 40 -8.00 24.90 -3.62
N GLY A 41 -7.63 25.68 -4.64
CA GLY A 41 -7.44 27.14 -4.54
C GLY A 41 -6.03 27.56 -4.11
N ASP A 42 -5.08 26.63 -4.07
CA ASP A 42 -3.68 26.90 -3.72
C ASP A 42 -2.80 27.10 -4.97
N ASP A 43 -1.79 27.98 -4.85
CA ASP A 43 -0.74 28.14 -5.87
C ASP A 43 0.41 27.10 -5.70
N PRO A 44 0.61 26.16 -6.65
CA PRO A 44 1.69 25.17 -6.62
C PRO A 44 3.09 25.75 -6.88
N GLU A 45 3.20 27.00 -7.35
CA GLU A 45 4.48 27.67 -7.60
C GLU A 45 5.02 28.42 -6.38
N ARG A 46 4.23 28.54 -5.30
CA ARG A 46 4.72 29.14 -4.04
C ARG A 46 5.85 28.30 -3.45
N GLU A 47 6.82 28.97 -2.83
CA GLU A 47 8.01 28.36 -2.21
C GLU A 47 7.68 27.11 -1.36
N GLY A 48 6.66 27.17 -0.50
CA GLY A 48 6.25 26.06 0.37
C GLY A 48 5.55 24.89 -0.34
N LEU A 49 5.16 25.01 -1.60
CA LEU A 49 4.46 23.96 -2.36
C LEU A 49 5.23 23.41 -3.56
N LEU A 50 6.38 24.01 -3.93
CA LEU A 50 7.21 23.56 -5.05
C LEU A 50 7.58 22.07 -4.97
N ASP A 51 7.92 21.60 -3.77
CA ASP A 51 8.30 20.21 -3.52
C ASP A 51 7.13 19.31 -3.07
N THR A 52 5.93 19.86 -2.87
CA THR A 52 4.76 19.10 -2.44
C THR A 52 4.40 17.98 -3.41
N PRO A 53 4.38 18.16 -4.75
CA PRO A 53 4.12 17.07 -5.69
C PRO A 53 5.06 15.88 -5.50
N LYS A 54 6.37 16.12 -5.37
CA LYS A 54 7.38 15.08 -5.15
C LYS A 54 7.17 14.33 -3.84
N ARG A 55 6.82 15.06 -2.77
CA ARG A 55 6.57 14.50 -1.45
C ARG A 55 5.32 13.62 -1.44
N VAL A 56 4.26 14.05 -2.12
CA VAL A 56 3.00 13.30 -2.23
C VAL A 56 3.21 12.02 -3.03
N ALA A 57 3.88 12.07 -4.18
CA ALA A 57 4.18 10.88 -4.97
C ALA A 57 4.95 9.83 -4.16
N ARG A 58 5.96 10.26 -3.39
CA ARG A 58 6.74 9.38 -2.49
C ARG A 58 5.89 8.79 -1.36
N ALA A 59 4.99 9.59 -0.79
CA ALA A 59 4.09 9.10 0.26
C ALA A 59 3.16 8.00 -0.27
N TYR A 60 2.65 8.16 -1.50
CA TYR A 60 1.81 7.15 -2.15
C TYR A 60 2.59 5.84 -2.41
N GLU A 61 3.85 5.93 -2.84
CA GLU A 61 4.72 4.75 -2.99
C GLU A 61 4.86 3.99 -1.67
N GLU A 62 5.02 4.69 -0.55
CA GLU A 62 5.15 4.07 0.78
C GLU A 62 3.83 3.49 1.28
N TYR A 63 2.72 4.22 1.18
CA TYR A 63 1.41 3.78 1.66
C TYR A 63 0.91 2.55 0.92
N PHE A 64 1.20 2.48 -0.38
CA PHE A 64 0.72 1.41 -1.25
C PHE A 64 1.79 0.36 -1.56
N ARG A 65 2.95 0.40 -0.88
CA ARG A 65 4.02 -0.58 -1.07
C ARG A 65 3.56 -2.02 -0.86
N GLY A 66 2.58 -2.22 0.02
CA GLY A 66 2.04 -3.53 0.37
C GLY A 66 1.41 -4.28 -0.80
N TYR A 67 0.85 -3.57 -1.79
CA TYR A 67 0.29 -4.21 -2.99
C TYR A 67 1.34 -4.89 -3.87
N GLY A 68 2.61 -4.50 -3.74
CA GLY A 68 3.73 -5.14 -4.42
C GLY A 68 4.49 -6.15 -3.56
N GLN A 69 4.02 -6.44 -2.34
CA GLN A 69 4.68 -7.35 -1.41
C GLN A 69 3.92 -8.67 -1.31
N ASP A 70 4.65 -9.77 -1.17
CA ASP A 70 4.08 -11.08 -0.89
C ASP A 70 3.76 -11.21 0.61
N PRO A 71 2.48 -11.31 1.02
CA PRO A 71 2.11 -11.46 2.42
C PRO A 71 2.62 -12.77 3.03
N TYR A 72 2.76 -13.84 2.24
CA TYR A 72 3.26 -15.12 2.74
C TYR A 72 4.73 -15.03 3.13
N ALA A 73 5.56 -14.34 2.32
CA ALA A 73 6.95 -14.08 2.66
C ALA A 73 7.10 -13.30 3.98
N ILE A 74 6.18 -12.38 4.29
CA ILE A 74 6.18 -11.61 5.55
C ILE A 74 5.82 -12.52 6.74
N LEU A 75 4.82 -13.39 6.58
CA LEU A 75 4.33 -14.27 7.64
C LEU A 75 5.18 -15.53 7.86
N ARG A 76 6.09 -15.86 6.94
CA ARG A 76 6.94 -17.06 7.00
C ARG A 76 7.96 -17.06 8.13
N ARG A 77 8.10 -15.95 8.88
CA ARG A 77 9.00 -15.86 10.03
C ARG A 77 8.39 -16.60 11.23
N THR A 78 8.64 -17.90 11.31
CA THR A 78 8.37 -18.70 12.51
C THR A 78 9.31 -18.25 13.63
N PHE A 79 8.74 -17.70 14.70
CA PHE A 79 9.49 -17.50 15.94
C PHE A 79 9.78 -18.87 16.54
N GLU A 80 11.04 -19.18 16.83
CA GLU A 80 11.35 -20.29 17.73
C GLU A 80 10.77 -19.95 19.10
N GLU A 81 9.92 -20.84 19.60
CA GLU A 81 9.24 -20.75 20.88
C GLU A 81 10.30 -20.79 22.00
N THR A 82 10.82 -19.63 22.41
CA THR A 82 11.62 -19.54 23.64
C THR A 82 10.64 -19.56 24.82
N ASN A 83 10.47 -20.76 25.37
CA ASN A 83 9.91 -21.07 26.69
C ASN A 83 8.46 -20.64 26.96
N GLY A 84 7.55 -21.60 26.76
CA GLY A 84 6.53 -21.98 27.75
C GLY A 84 5.53 -20.92 28.17
N TYR A 85 4.49 -20.75 27.36
CA TYR A 85 3.20 -20.26 27.87
C TYR A 85 2.20 -21.41 27.81
N ASP A 86 2.06 -22.10 28.94
CA ASP A 86 0.88 -22.89 29.26
C ASP A 86 0.01 -21.99 30.14
N GLU A 87 -0.93 -21.25 29.55
CA GLU A 87 -2.06 -20.68 30.29
C GLU A 87 -3.20 -20.34 29.29
N MET A 88 -4.41 -20.71 29.72
CA MET A 88 -5.63 -21.06 28.94
C MET A 88 -6.26 -19.94 28.10
#